data_AF-A0A7W7QKD9-F1
#
_entry.id   AF-A0A7W7QKD9-F1
#
_cell.length_a   1.000
_cell.length_b   1.000
_cell.length_c   1.000
_cell.angle_alpha   90.00
_cell.angle_beta   90.00
_cell.angle_gamma   90.00
#
_symmetry.space_group_name_H-M   'P 1'
#
loop_
_entity.id
_entity.type
_entity.pdbx_description
1 polymer ?
#
loop_
_entity_poly.entity_id
_entity_poly.type
_entity_poly.pdbx_seq_one_letter_code
_entity_poly.pdbx_strand_id
1 'polypeptide(L)'
;MRKIMKAVAVTLLGLVTVACATACGGGGAREAMAHGLSPSDTEPVSHDVPQVGRVYVINLYGAEEGRPDRRPANLVASEFSSLKEITWRSWGPDRAVGDGRLSGTWCLPGCQAKPYEATITLSKARKVGGKRYFTKFDIDGDFPRPTSSDDTLRGTLPLPFSTP
;
A
#
# COMPACT_ATOMS: atom_id res chain seq x y z
N MET A 1 8.35 21.11 38.37
CA MET A 1 7.43 22.25 38.18
C MET A 1 6.27 21.79 37.31
N ARG A 2 5.06 21.62 37.89
CA ARG A 2 3.86 21.12 37.20
C ARG A 2 3.13 22.32 36.57
N LYS A 3 2.93 22.32 35.25
CA LYS A 3 2.11 23.34 34.57
C LYS A 3 0.70 22.80 34.36
N ILE A 4 -0.26 23.65 34.72
CA ILE A 4 -1.67 23.39 34.96
C ILE A 4 -2.47 23.53 33.64
N MET A 5 -3.48 22.66 33.48
CA MET A 5 -4.54 22.68 32.47
C MET A 5 -5.23 24.03 32.35
N LYS A 6 -5.58 24.44 31.12
CA LYS A 6 -6.80 25.22 30.85
C LYS A 6 -7.43 24.78 29.52
N ALA A 7 -8.59 24.13 29.63
CA ALA A 7 -9.56 24.03 28.55
C ALA A 7 -10.53 25.21 28.70
N VAL A 8 -10.86 25.88 27.59
CA VAL A 8 -12.03 26.76 27.49
C VAL A 8 -12.64 26.56 26.09
N ALA A 9 -13.89 26.11 26.07
CA ALA A 9 -14.74 26.00 24.90
C ALA A 9 -15.47 27.35 24.68
N VAL A 10 -15.65 27.75 23.41
CA VAL A 10 -16.69 28.71 23.01
C VAL A 10 -17.25 28.28 21.65
N THR A 11 -18.56 28.08 21.67
CA THR A 11 -19.51 27.68 20.61
C THR A 11 -19.81 28.86 19.67
N LEU A 12 -20.13 28.61 18.39
CA LEU A 12 -21.01 29.51 17.62
C LEU A 12 -21.77 28.75 16.50
N LEU A 13 -23.08 28.92 16.58
CA LEU A 13 -24.21 28.56 15.71
C LEU A 13 -23.98 28.83 14.20
N GLY A 14 -24.47 27.93 13.34
CA GLY A 14 -24.61 28.16 11.90
C GLY A 14 -25.77 27.34 11.31
N LEU A 15 -26.65 28.03 10.59
CA LEU A 15 -28.03 27.69 10.25
C LEU A 15 -28.29 26.48 9.32
N VAL A 16 -29.49 25.93 9.50
CA VAL A 16 -30.23 24.99 8.64
C VAL A 16 -30.66 25.63 7.32
N THR A 17 -30.52 24.92 6.20
CA THR A 17 -31.38 25.08 5.01
C THR A 17 -31.85 23.74 4.49
N VAL A 18 -33.16 23.55 4.50
CA VAL A 18 -33.94 22.45 3.92
C VAL A 18 -34.22 22.77 2.44
N ALA A 19 -34.06 21.80 1.56
CA ALA A 19 -34.72 21.79 0.26
C ALA A 19 -35.25 20.38 -0.03
N CYS A 20 -36.57 20.26 -0.01
CA CYS A 20 -37.34 19.08 -0.35
C CYS A 20 -37.72 19.19 -1.83
N ALA A 21 -37.44 18.16 -2.64
CA ALA A 21 -38.01 18.02 -3.97
C ALA A 21 -38.52 16.59 -4.14
N THR A 22 -39.76 16.40 -3.70
CA THR A 22 -40.63 15.28 -4.05
C THR A 22 -41.06 15.44 -5.50
N ALA A 23 -40.61 14.55 -6.39
CA ALA A 23 -41.25 14.35 -7.69
C ALA A 23 -42.06 13.05 -7.62
N CYS A 24 -43.36 13.20 -7.47
CA CYS A 24 -44.35 12.15 -7.68
C CYS A 24 -44.41 11.80 -9.17
N GLY A 25 -44.11 10.54 -9.51
CA GLY A 25 -44.45 9.95 -10.80
C GLY A 25 -45.28 8.69 -10.54
N GLY A 26 -46.59 8.82 -10.60
CA GLY A 26 -47.53 7.74 -10.34
C GLY A 26 -47.72 6.79 -11.53
N GLY A 27 -48.09 5.56 -11.18
CA GLY A 27 -49.15 4.80 -11.86
C GLY A 27 -48.82 4.13 -13.17
N GLY A 28 -48.72 2.79 -13.15
CA GLY A 28 -48.79 2.00 -14.38
C GLY A 28 -48.49 0.53 -14.18
N ALA A 29 -49.41 -0.21 -13.53
CA ALA A 29 -49.47 -1.65 -13.69
C ALA A 29 -49.89 -1.94 -15.15
N ARG A 30 -49.00 -2.57 -15.92
CA ARG A 30 -49.34 -3.32 -17.13
C ARG A 30 -48.43 -4.54 -17.22
N GLU A 31 -49.00 -5.71 -16.92
CA GLU A 31 -48.53 -6.96 -17.48
C GLU A 31 -48.57 -6.84 -19.01
N ALA A 32 -47.42 -7.01 -19.64
CA ALA A 32 -47.32 -7.29 -21.05
C ALA A 32 -46.41 -8.52 -21.17
N MET A 33 -47.03 -9.68 -21.38
CA MET A 33 -46.34 -10.83 -21.92
C MET A 33 -45.94 -10.47 -23.35
N ALA A 34 -44.64 -10.41 -23.61
CA ALA A 34 -44.11 -10.30 -24.96
C ALA A 34 -42.90 -11.22 -25.07
N HIS A 35 -43.08 -12.28 -25.86
CA HIS A 35 -42.01 -13.11 -26.39
C HIS A 35 -41.01 -12.21 -27.12
N GLY A 36 -39.72 -12.30 -26.78
CA GLY A 36 -38.71 -11.55 -27.51
C GLY A 36 -37.32 -11.62 -26.89
N LEU A 37 -36.54 -12.59 -27.35
CA LEU A 37 -35.08 -12.57 -27.49
C LEU A 37 -34.25 -12.25 -26.24
N SER A 38 -33.55 -13.29 -25.78
CA SER A 38 -32.39 -13.27 -24.90
C SER A 38 -31.55 -11.99 -25.07
N PRO A 39 -31.37 -11.13 -24.05
CA PRO A 39 -30.23 -10.27 -24.01
C PRO A 39 -29.03 -11.18 -23.81
N SER A 40 -28.24 -11.33 -24.87
CA SER A 40 -26.94 -11.99 -24.83
C SER A 40 -26.19 -11.60 -23.56
N ASP A 41 -25.72 -12.64 -22.87
CA ASP A 41 -24.64 -12.59 -21.90
C ASP A 41 -23.47 -11.82 -22.50
N THR A 42 -23.48 -10.50 -22.35
CA THR A 42 -22.26 -9.71 -22.47
C THR A 42 -21.64 -9.77 -21.08
N GLU A 43 -21.04 -10.91 -20.76
CA GLU A 43 -20.02 -10.94 -19.73
C GLU A 43 -19.02 -9.84 -20.10
N PRO A 44 -18.68 -8.91 -19.20
CA PRO A 44 -17.63 -7.97 -19.47
C PRO A 44 -16.36 -8.80 -19.70
N VAL A 45 -15.93 -8.87 -20.95
CA VAL A 45 -14.64 -9.44 -21.33
C VAL A 45 -13.60 -8.69 -20.51
N SER A 46 -13.15 -9.33 -19.43
CA SER A 46 -12.00 -8.88 -18.68
C SER A 46 -10.85 -8.88 -19.67
N HIS A 47 -10.52 -7.69 -20.15
CA HIS A 47 -9.34 -7.49 -20.94
C HIS A 47 -8.18 -7.83 -20.01
N ASP A 48 -7.65 -9.04 -20.14
CA ASP A 48 -6.35 -9.41 -19.59
C ASP A 48 -5.34 -8.55 -20.36
N VAL A 49 -5.15 -7.31 -19.89
CA VAL A 49 -4.10 -6.44 -20.38
C VAL A 49 -2.81 -7.21 -20.11
N PRO A 50 -2.02 -7.56 -21.15
CA PRO A 50 -0.81 -8.34 -20.97
C PRO A 50 0.02 -7.71 -19.85
N GLN A 51 0.29 -8.48 -18.78
CA GLN A 51 1.00 -8.05 -17.57
C GLN A 51 2.49 -7.69 -17.81
N VAL A 52 2.88 -7.55 -19.08
CA VAL A 52 4.23 -7.26 -19.55
C VAL A 52 4.65 -5.90 -18.98
N GLY A 53 5.62 -5.91 -18.08
CA GLY A 53 6.19 -4.71 -17.45
C GLY A 53 5.71 -4.40 -16.04
N ARG A 54 4.82 -5.20 -15.45
CA ARG A 54 4.48 -5.06 -14.01
C ARG A 54 5.49 -5.78 -13.14
N VAL A 55 6.11 -5.04 -12.23
CA VAL A 55 7.06 -5.55 -11.23
C VAL A 55 6.45 -5.43 -9.84
N TYR A 56 6.69 -6.45 -9.04
CA TYR A 56 6.16 -6.64 -7.69
C TYR A 56 7.30 -6.67 -6.66
N VAL A 57 6.95 -6.56 -5.39
CA VAL A 57 7.81 -6.94 -4.26
C VAL A 57 7.06 -7.98 -3.43
N ILE A 58 7.76 -8.99 -2.92
CA ILE A 58 7.17 -9.88 -1.92
C ILE A 58 7.22 -9.17 -0.58
N ASN A 59 6.04 -8.91 -0.01
CA ASN A 59 5.88 -8.17 1.22
C ASN A 59 5.41 -9.09 2.35
N LEU A 60 6.14 -9.08 3.46
CA LEU A 60 5.82 -9.85 4.66
C LEU A 60 4.97 -9.06 5.67
N TYR A 61 4.66 -7.79 5.39
CA TYR A 61 3.88 -6.95 6.31
C TYR A 61 2.44 -7.46 6.45
N GLY A 62 2.13 -8.09 7.59
CA GLY A 62 0.84 -8.70 7.86
C GLY A 62 0.51 -9.91 6.97
N ALA A 63 1.53 -10.55 6.39
CA ALA A 63 1.41 -11.72 5.53
C ALA A 63 2.70 -12.55 5.61
N GLU A 64 2.79 -13.47 6.57
CA GLU A 64 4.03 -14.21 6.89
C GLU A 64 4.53 -15.06 5.71
N GLU A 65 3.62 -15.58 4.89
CA GLU A 65 3.93 -16.34 3.68
C GLU A 65 4.37 -15.44 2.51
N GLY A 66 4.24 -14.13 2.67
CA GLY A 66 4.53 -13.13 1.65
C GLY A 66 3.41 -12.95 0.64
N ARG A 67 3.12 -11.69 0.33
CA ARG A 67 2.16 -11.31 -0.71
C ARG A 67 2.84 -10.48 -1.80
N PRO A 68 2.55 -10.72 -3.10
CA PRO A 68 3.03 -9.87 -4.18
C PRO A 68 2.33 -8.51 -4.16
N ASP A 69 3.03 -7.46 -3.75
CA ASP A 69 2.48 -6.11 -3.70
C ASP A 69 3.09 -5.20 -4.77
N ARG A 70 2.33 -4.18 -5.17
CA ARG A 70 2.79 -3.04 -5.97
C ARG A 70 2.62 -1.77 -5.16
N ARG A 71 3.69 -0.99 -5.03
CA ARG A 71 3.70 0.26 -4.27
C ARG A 71 3.07 0.10 -2.87
N PRO A 72 3.49 -0.88 -2.05
CA PRO A 72 2.91 -1.07 -0.73
C PRO A 72 3.19 0.14 0.16
N ALA A 73 2.22 0.53 0.99
CA ALA A 73 2.40 1.58 1.98
C ALA A 73 3.25 1.12 3.18
N ASN A 74 3.37 -0.18 3.42
CA ASN A 74 4.20 -0.75 4.48
C ASN A 74 4.97 -1.93 3.92
N LEU A 75 6.27 -2.03 4.22
CA LEU A 75 7.15 -3.07 3.69
C LEU A 75 8.10 -3.56 4.78
N VAL A 76 8.13 -4.87 4.98
CA VAL A 76 9.22 -5.55 5.70
C VAL A 76 10.38 -5.72 4.70
N ALA A 77 11.48 -4.99 4.90
CA ALA A 77 12.62 -5.02 3.99
C ALA A 77 13.61 -6.13 4.36
N SER A 78 13.77 -6.38 5.66
CA SER A 78 14.53 -7.48 6.24
C SER A 78 13.87 -7.96 7.53
N GLU A 79 14.37 -9.05 8.12
CA GLU A 79 13.94 -9.54 9.44
C GLU A 79 13.98 -8.44 10.52
N PHE A 80 14.94 -7.52 10.41
CA PHE A 80 15.21 -6.51 11.43
C PHE A 80 14.75 -5.11 11.05
N SER A 81 14.30 -4.88 9.81
CA SER A 81 13.95 -3.53 9.32
C SER A 81 12.66 -3.50 8.53
N SER A 82 11.78 -2.57 8.93
CA SER A 82 10.51 -2.31 8.26
C SER A 82 10.34 -0.83 7.98
N LEU A 83 9.68 -0.52 6.87
CA LEU A 83 9.20 0.82 6.54
C LEU A 83 7.68 0.86 6.61
N LYS A 84 7.15 1.94 7.18
CA LYS A 84 5.72 2.27 7.18
C LYS A 84 5.47 3.58 6.45
N GLU A 85 4.21 3.81 6.07
CA GLU A 85 3.76 5.07 5.46
C GLU A 85 4.57 5.46 4.21
N ILE A 86 4.94 4.46 3.39
CA ILE A 86 5.77 4.66 2.21
C ILE A 86 4.98 5.42 1.15
N THR A 87 5.52 6.57 0.74
CA THR A 87 5.08 7.33 -0.42
C THR A 87 6.03 7.08 -1.59
N TRP A 88 5.54 6.42 -2.63
CA TRP A 88 6.36 6.05 -3.79
C TRP A 88 6.51 7.22 -4.76
N ARG A 89 7.74 7.70 -4.94
CA ARG A 89 8.11 8.69 -5.97
C ARG A 89 8.14 8.08 -7.36
N SER A 90 8.65 6.85 -7.47
CA SER A 90 8.74 6.14 -8.75
C SER A 90 8.56 4.64 -8.59
N TRP A 91 8.06 4.00 -9.65
CA TRP A 91 7.92 2.54 -9.74
C TRP A 91 8.03 2.12 -11.20
N GLY A 92 9.25 1.81 -11.61
CA GLY A 92 9.58 1.36 -12.95
C GLY A 92 9.88 -0.15 -13.02
N PRO A 93 10.24 -0.66 -14.22
CA PRO A 93 10.48 -2.08 -14.45
C PRO A 93 11.79 -2.62 -13.85
N ASP A 94 12.72 -1.74 -13.49
CA ASP A 94 14.04 -2.13 -12.95
C ASP A 94 14.38 -1.44 -11.63
N ARG A 95 13.63 -0.38 -11.28
CA ARG A 95 13.84 0.40 -10.06
C ARG A 95 12.53 0.99 -9.53
N ALA A 96 12.37 0.99 -8.21
CA ALA A 96 11.36 1.79 -7.51
C ALA A 96 12.01 2.59 -6.39
N VAL A 97 11.49 3.79 -6.12
CA VAL A 97 12.01 4.68 -5.07
C VAL A 97 10.83 5.26 -4.29
N GLY A 98 10.89 5.16 -2.97
CA GLY A 98 9.88 5.70 -2.07
C GLY A 98 10.50 6.23 -0.79
N ASP A 99 9.77 7.09 -0.10
CA ASP A 99 10.16 7.66 1.19
C ASP A 99 9.16 7.19 2.25
N GLY A 100 9.64 6.86 3.44
CA GLY A 100 8.80 6.33 4.50
C GLY A 100 9.46 6.39 5.87
N ARG A 101 8.80 5.71 6.81
CA ARG A 101 9.16 5.68 8.22
C ARG A 101 9.85 4.38 8.58
N LEU A 102 11.17 4.43 8.79
CA LEU A 102 12.02 3.31 9.13
C LEU A 102 12.03 3.02 10.64
N SER A 103 11.80 1.75 10.97
CA SER A 103 12.01 1.20 12.29
C SER A 103 12.61 -0.20 12.20
N GLY A 104 13.32 -0.59 13.26
CA GLY A 104 13.94 -1.89 13.37
C GLY A 104 14.34 -2.18 14.81
N THR A 105 14.70 -3.43 15.09
CA THR A 105 15.17 -3.86 16.41
C THR A 105 16.47 -3.15 16.81
N TRP A 106 17.36 -2.92 15.84
CA TRP A 106 18.66 -2.29 15.99
C TRP A 106 18.61 -0.81 16.43
N CYS A 107 17.49 -0.11 16.22
CA CYS A 107 17.36 1.29 16.63
C CYS A 107 16.58 1.48 17.92
N LEU A 108 16.18 0.40 18.60
CA LEU A 108 15.45 0.51 19.86
C LEU A 108 16.40 0.91 21.01
N PRO A 109 15.93 1.75 21.95
CA PRO A 109 14.59 2.35 22.01
C PRO A 109 14.44 3.64 21.17
N GLY A 110 15.53 4.15 20.56
CA GLY A 110 15.58 5.45 19.89
C GLY A 110 14.54 5.68 18.79
N CYS A 111 14.13 4.63 18.06
CA CYS A 111 13.11 4.71 17.01
C CYS A 111 11.71 4.25 17.43
N GLN A 112 11.50 3.85 18.70
CA GLN A 112 10.24 3.28 19.16
C GLN A 112 9.08 4.28 19.11
N ALA A 113 9.31 5.49 19.61
CA ALA A 113 8.30 6.56 19.59
C ALA A 113 8.35 7.39 18.29
N LYS A 114 9.52 7.51 17.68
CA LYS A 114 9.74 8.31 16.48
C LYS A 114 10.57 7.52 15.47
N PRO A 115 9.91 6.77 14.56
CA PRO A 115 10.59 6.14 13.43
C PRO A 115 11.37 7.16 12.60
N TYR A 116 12.49 6.77 12.01
CA TYR A 116 13.32 7.64 11.20
C TYR A 116 12.73 7.86 9.81
N GLU A 117 12.95 9.03 9.23
CA GLU A 117 12.67 9.25 7.81
C GLU A 117 13.76 8.55 6.98
N ALA A 118 13.33 7.82 5.96
CA ALA A 118 14.25 7.08 5.12
C ALA A 118 13.74 7.00 3.68
N THR A 119 14.67 6.95 2.73
CA THR A 119 14.41 6.59 1.34
C THR A 119 14.70 5.11 1.15
N ILE A 120 13.77 4.36 0.57
CA ILE A 120 13.97 3.00 0.09
C ILE A 120 14.09 2.97 -1.43
N THR A 121 15.11 2.28 -1.93
CA THR A 121 15.25 1.91 -3.34
C THR A 121 15.09 0.41 -3.51
N LEU A 122 14.16 -0.01 -4.37
CA LEU A 122 14.03 -1.40 -4.81
C LEU A 122 14.68 -1.58 -6.18
N SER A 123 15.36 -2.70 -6.40
CA SER A 123 16.07 -2.95 -7.65
C SER A 123 16.26 -4.43 -7.98
N LYS A 124 16.94 -4.70 -9.10
CA LYS A 124 17.30 -6.03 -9.61
C LYS A 124 16.08 -6.93 -9.77
N ALA A 125 15.14 -6.52 -10.62
CA ALA A 125 13.94 -7.31 -10.87
C ALA A 125 14.28 -8.67 -11.52
N ARG A 126 13.73 -9.78 -11.01
CA ARG A 126 13.90 -11.13 -11.57
C ARG A 126 12.54 -11.75 -11.90
N LYS A 127 12.47 -12.57 -12.95
CA LYS A 127 11.24 -13.26 -13.37
C LYS A 127 11.11 -14.57 -12.59
N VAL A 128 9.96 -14.79 -11.94
CA VAL A 128 9.58 -16.02 -11.22
C VAL A 128 8.11 -16.30 -11.50
N GLY A 129 7.78 -17.51 -11.99
CA GLY A 129 6.39 -17.89 -12.29
C GLY A 129 5.66 -16.91 -13.22
N GLY A 130 6.33 -16.40 -14.25
CA GLY A 130 5.75 -15.43 -15.20
C GLY A 130 5.72 -13.97 -14.73
N LYS A 131 5.88 -13.67 -13.44
CA LYS A 131 5.88 -12.32 -12.87
C LYS A 131 7.30 -11.83 -12.58
N ARG A 132 7.51 -10.51 -12.55
CA ARG A 132 8.80 -9.89 -12.18
C ARG A 132 8.76 -9.38 -10.74
N TYR A 133 9.81 -9.63 -9.97
CA TYR A 133 9.93 -9.22 -8.58
C TYR A 133 11.23 -8.48 -8.33
N PHE A 134 11.19 -7.33 -7.63
CA PHE A 134 12.39 -6.73 -7.07
C PHE A 134 13.04 -7.69 -6.09
N THR A 135 14.37 -7.84 -6.17
CA THR A 135 15.13 -8.78 -5.34
C THR A 135 16.14 -8.10 -4.44
N LYS A 136 16.33 -6.78 -4.59
CA LYS A 136 17.21 -6.00 -3.73
C LYS A 136 16.51 -4.78 -3.18
N PHE A 137 16.88 -4.44 -1.94
CA PHE A 137 16.53 -3.18 -1.31
C PHE A 137 17.81 -2.44 -0.87
N ASP A 138 17.70 -1.12 -0.80
CA ASP A 138 18.70 -0.21 -0.25
C ASP A 138 17.96 0.90 0.49
N ILE A 139 18.28 1.11 1.77
CA ILE A 139 17.66 2.10 2.64
C ILE A 139 18.72 3.12 3.06
N ASP A 140 18.40 4.39 2.82
CA ASP A 140 19.28 5.51 3.11
C ASP A 140 18.53 6.64 3.81
N GLY A 141 19.27 7.46 4.55
CA GLY A 141 18.72 8.57 5.33
C GLY A 141 19.66 8.99 6.46
N ASP A 142 19.22 9.98 7.23
CA ASP A 142 19.94 10.50 8.38
C ASP A 142 19.45 9.82 9.67
N PHE A 143 20.14 8.73 10.03
CA PHE A 143 19.89 7.96 11.24
C PHE A 143 21.14 7.17 11.64
N PRO A 144 21.24 6.72 12.91
CA PRO A 144 22.32 5.86 13.35
C PRO A 144 22.42 4.62 12.47
N ARG A 145 23.63 4.24 12.05
CA ARG A 145 23.82 3.00 11.30
C ARG A 145 23.82 1.80 12.27
N PRO A 146 23.26 0.65 11.86
CA PRO A 146 23.37 -0.57 12.65
C PRO A 146 24.84 -0.97 12.84
N THR A 147 25.17 -1.46 14.03
CA THR A 147 26.53 -1.90 14.37
C THR A 147 26.76 -3.37 14.07
N SER A 148 25.69 -4.18 14.03
CA SER A 148 25.73 -5.59 13.64
C SER A 148 25.77 -5.74 12.12
N SER A 149 26.52 -6.72 11.63
CA SER A 149 26.53 -7.08 10.21
C SER A 149 25.21 -7.67 9.73
N ASP A 150 24.39 -8.22 10.63
CA ASP A 150 23.13 -8.88 10.27
C ASP A 150 21.99 -7.86 10.07
N ASP A 151 22.10 -6.71 10.73
CA ASP A 151 21.18 -5.58 10.62
C ASP A 151 21.48 -4.73 9.39
N THR A 152 21.47 -5.33 8.21
CA THR A 152 21.79 -4.60 6.98
C THR A 152 20.63 -3.71 6.53
N LEU A 153 20.96 -2.47 6.17
CA LEU A 153 20.05 -1.54 5.48
C LEU A 153 20.10 -1.70 3.95
N ARG A 154 20.83 -2.72 3.47
CA ARG A 154 20.98 -3.07 2.06
C ARG A 154 21.05 -4.58 1.96
N GLY A 155 20.15 -5.19 1.21
CA GLY A 155 20.02 -6.64 1.22
C GLY A 155 19.18 -7.20 0.08
N THR A 156 18.80 -8.45 0.24
CA THR A 156 17.93 -9.17 -0.70
C THR A 156 16.53 -9.35 -0.14
N LEU A 157 15.55 -9.20 -1.02
CA LEU A 157 14.15 -9.47 -0.71
C LEU A 157 13.79 -10.93 -1.02
N PRO A 158 12.81 -11.50 -0.30
CA PRO A 158 12.33 -12.84 -0.61
C PRO A 158 11.75 -12.90 -2.02
N LEU A 159 11.85 -14.08 -2.62
CA LEU A 159 11.14 -14.45 -3.83
C LEU A 159 9.98 -15.39 -3.47
N PRO A 160 8.90 -15.42 -4.24
CA PRO A 160 7.86 -16.41 -4.01
C PRO A 160 8.45 -17.81 -4.21
N PHE A 161 8.01 -18.77 -3.40
CA PHE A 161 8.32 -20.17 -3.64
C PHE A 161 7.83 -20.54 -5.04
N SER A 162 8.76 -20.93 -5.91
CA SER A 162 8.41 -21.54 -7.19
C SER A 162 8.09 -23.00 -6.91
N THR A 163 6.80 -23.34 -6.89
CA THR A 163 6.37 -24.74 -6.95
C THR A 163 6.80 -25.29 -8.32
N PRO A 164 7.54 -26.42 -8.39
CA PRO A 164 7.97 -27.04 -9.64
C PRO A 164 6.80 -27.55 -10.48
#